data_AF-E7QRV4-F1
#
_entry.id   AF-E7QRV4-F1
#
_cell.length_a   1.000
_cell.length_b   1.000
_cell.length_c   1.000
_cell.angle_alpha   90.00
_cell.angle_beta   90.00
_cell.angle_gamma   90.00
#
_symmetry.space_group_name_H-M   'P 1'
#
loop_
_entity.id
_entity.type
_entity.pdbx_description
1 polymer ?
#
loop_
_entity_poly.entity_id
_entity_poly.type
_entity_poly.pdbx_seq_one_letter_code
_entity_poly.pdbx_strand_id
1 'polypeptide(L)'
;MELDAFFLLLGVAALSFLVVVSLYVVWSRIVGLDPTVAQKFASFTGIKRFLTALVSGALLGTAAVIAPSVPVGIAAIVMLAASAFAALMLFELAQRRYANRS
;
A
#
# COMPACT_ATOMS: atom_id res chain seq x y z
N MET A 1 17.53 15.59 9.64
CA MET A 1 16.28 16.04 9.01
C MET A 1 15.52 16.85 10.06
N GLU A 2 15.02 18.03 9.71
CA GLU A 2 14.19 18.80 10.64
C GLU A 2 12.93 18.00 11.02
N LEU A 3 12.46 18.14 12.26
CA LEU A 3 11.35 17.36 12.81
C LEU A 3 10.07 17.51 11.94
N ASP A 4 9.88 18.70 11.38
CA ASP A 4 8.74 19.04 10.51
C ASP A 4 8.77 18.26 9.18
N ALA A 5 9.95 18.12 8.58
CA ALA A 5 10.14 17.32 7.37
C ALA A 5 9.83 15.84 7.62
N PHE A 6 10.15 15.32 8.81
CA PHE A 6 9.84 13.94 9.19
C PHE A 6 8.34 13.69 9.29
N PHE A 7 7.64 14.53 10.06
CA PHE A 7 6.19 14.39 10.21
C PHE A 7 5.46 14.58 8.89
N LEU A 8 5.94 15.49 8.03
CA LEU A 8 5.39 15.69 6.69
C LEU A 8 5.55 14.43 5.84
N LEU A 9 6.75 13.87 5.75
CA LEU A 9 6.99 12.64 4.98
C LEU A 9 6.20 11.44 5.52
N LEU A 10 6.12 11.29 6.84
CA LEU A 10 5.33 10.24 7.47
C LEU A 10 3.84 10.40 7.18
N GLY A 11 3.31 11.63 7.26
CA GLY A 11 1.93 11.94 6.91
C GLY A 11 1.60 11.64 5.45
N VAL A 12 2.48 12.06 4.52
CA VAL A 12 2.34 11.75 3.10
C VAL A 12 2.39 10.24 2.85
N ALA A 13 3.26 9.52 3.54
CA ALA A 13 3.36 8.06 3.44
C ALA A 13 2.08 7.37 3.91
N ALA A 14 1.56 7.77 5.06
CA ALA A 14 0.31 7.25 5.61
C ALA A 14 -0.89 7.54 4.69
N LEU A 15 -1.02 8.79 4.21
CA LEU A 15 -2.08 9.18 3.29
C LEU A 15 -1.99 8.44 1.95
N SER A 16 -0.79 8.34 1.37
CA SER A 16 -0.57 7.63 0.10
C SER A 16 -0.96 6.15 0.23
N PHE A 17 -0.59 5.51 1.35
CA PHE A 17 -0.94 4.12 1.61
C PHE A 17 -2.45 3.93 1.76
N LEU A 18 -3.13 4.81 2.53
CA LEU A 18 -4.58 4.77 2.68
C LEU A 18 -5.29 4.96 1.33
N VAL A 19 -4.85 5.93 0.52
CA VAL A 19 -5.40 6.18 -0.82
C VAL A 19 -5.23 4.95 -1.71
N VAL A 20 -4.06 4.31 -1.73
CA VAL A 20 -3.84 3.09 -2.53
C VAL A 20 -4.74 1.95 -2.08
N VAL A 21 -4.89 1.72 -0.78
CA VAL A 21 -5.74 0.64 -0.25
C VAL A 21 -7.21 0.90 -0.63
N SER A 22 -7.71 2.12 -0.43
CA SER A 22 -9.07 2.49 -0.82
C SER A 22 -9.29 2.38 -2.33
N LEU A 23 -8.36 2.92 -3.12
CA LEU A 23 -8.44 2.88 -4.58
C LEU A 23 -8.40 1.44 -5.10
N TYR A 24 -7.53 0.58 -4.54
CA TYR A 24 -7.46 -0.84 -4.87
C TYR A 24 -8.82 -1.54 -4.68
N VAL A 25 -9.47 -1.36 -3.53
CA VAL A 25 -10.76 -1.99 -3.25
C VAL A 25 -11.84 -1.47 -4.19
N VAL A 26 -11.96 -0.14 -4.32
CA VAL A 26 -12.99 0.50 -5.15
C VAL A 26 -12.81 0.13 -6.62
N TRP A 27 -11.58 0.25 -7.13
CA TRP A 27 -11.28 -0.05 -8.53
C TRP A 27 -11.47 -1.52 -8.87
N SER A 28 -11.04 -2.44 -7.98
CA SER A 28 -11.29 -3.87 -8.19
C SER A 28 -12.78 -4.13 -8.38
N ARG A 29 -13.62 -3.56 -7.51
CA ARG A 29 -15.08 -3.69 -7.61
C ARG A 29 -15.64 -3.10 -8.91
N ILE A 30 -15.16 -1.93 -9.34
CA ILE A 30 -15.59 -1.29 -10.61
C ILE A 30 -15.27 -2.18 -11.81
N VAL A 31 -14.10 -2.81 -11.84
CA VAL A 31 -13.66 -3.68 -12.96
C VAL A 31 -14.26 -5.11 -12.86
N GLY A 32 -15.07 -5.37 -11.84
CA GLY A 32 -15.66 -6.70 -11.58
C GLY A 32 -14.63 -7.74 -11.14
N LEU A 33 -13.55 -7.28 -10.50
CA LEU A 33 -12.56 -8.12 -9.81
C LEU A 33 -12.91 -8.19 -8.32
N ASP A 34 -12.66 -9.35 -7.71
CA ASP A 34 -12.72 -9.45 -6.27
C ASP A 34 -11.40 -8.95 -5.65
N PRO A 35 -11.43 -8.12 -4.60
CA PRO A 35 -10.23 -7.66 -3.92
C PRO A 35 -9.69 -8.79 -3.01
N THR A 36 -9.10 -9.82 -3.61
CA THR A 36 -8.72 -11.06 -2.94
C THR A 36 -7.70 -10.82 -1.82
N VAL A 37 -6.78 -9.88 -2.02
CA VAL A 37 -5.79 -9.50 -0.99
C VAL A 37 -6.49 -8.89 0.23
N ALA A 38 -7.44 -7.96 0.03
CA ALA A 38 -8.20 -7.37 1.14
C ALA A 38 -9.03 -8.43 1.89
N GLN A 39 -9.67 -9.36 1.17
CA GLN A 39 -10.43 -10.45 1.78
C GLN A 39 -9.53 -11.37 2.63
N LYS A 40 -8.33 -11.69 2.12
CA LYS A 40 -7.35 -12.51 2.84
C LYS A 40 -6.81 -11.81 4.09
N PHE A 41 -6.58 -10.49 4.04
CA PHE A 41 -6.23 -9.72 5.23
C PHE A 41 -7.38 -9.68 6.24
N ALA A 42 -8.63 -9.57 5.78
CA ALA A 42 -9.79 -9.65 6.65
C ALA A 42 -9.93 -11.03 7.32
N SER A 43 -9.44 -12.11 6.70
CA SER A 43 -9.44 -13.44 7.34
C SER A 43 -8.27 -13.66 8.32
N PHE A 44 -7.36 -12.69 8.49
CA PHE A 44 -6.26 -12.83 9.44
C PHE A 44 -6.72 -12.68 10.89
N THR A 45 -6.08 -13.45 11.78
CA THR A 45 -6.22 -13.31 13.23
C THR A 45 -5.67 -11.97 13.73
N GLY A 46 -6.12 -11.50 14.90
CA GLY A 46 -5.69 -10.22 15.48
C GLY A 46 -4.17 -10.07 15.57
N ILE A 47 -3.44 -11.14 15.91
CA ILE A 47 -1.96 -11.13 15.99
C ILE A 47 -1.34 -10.89 14.60
N LYS A 48 -1.83 -11.55 13.55
CA LYS A 48 -1.32 -11.34 12.19
C LYS A 48 -1.62 -9.93 11.68
N ARG A 49 -2.78 -9.38 12.01
CA ARG A 49 -3.12 -7.97 11.71
C ARG A 49 -2.20 -7.00 12.45
N PHE A 50 -1.91 -7.25 13.72
CA PHE A 50 -0.98 -6.44 14.50
C PHE A 50 0.43 -6.49 13.93
N LEU A 51 0.96 -7.68 13.62
CA LEU A 51 2.29 -7.83 13.04
C LEU A 51 2.41 -7.14 11.69
N THR A 52 1.39 -7.25 10.84
CA THR A 52 1.39 -6.58 9.53
C THR A 52 1.32 -5.07 9.67
N ALA A 53 0.53 -4.54 10.61
CA ALA A 53 0.51 -3.12 10.93
C ALA A 53 1.86 -2.63 11.48
N LEU A 54 2.49 -3.41 12.36
CA LEU A 54 3.80 -3.07 12.94
C LEU A 54 4.90 -3.02 11.87
N VAL A 55 4.98 -4.05 11.02
CA VAL A 55 5.99 -4.13 9.96
C VAL A 55 5.78 -3.01 8.93
N SER A 56 4.55 -2.74 8.53
CA SER A 56 4.25 -1.65 7.60
C SER A 56 4.58 -0.28 8.21
N GLY A 57 4.20 -0.03 9.47
CA GLY A 57 4.57 1.19 10.18
C GLY A 57 6.08 1.37 10.31
N ALA A 58 6.83 0.32 10.65
CA ALA A 58 8.28 0.36 10.75
C ALA A 58 8.93 0.67 9.40
N LEU A 59 8.48 0.05 8.31
CA LEU A 59 8.99 0.31 6.96
C LEU A 59 8.72 1.74 6.48
N LEU A 60 7.53 2.27 6.75
CA LEU A 60 7.19 3.65 6.39
C LEU A 60 8.04 4.65 7.20
N GLY A 61 8.25 4.37 8.50
CA GLY A 61 9.10 5.17 9.37
C GLY A 61 10.56 5.18 8.93
N THR A 62 11.13 4.01 8.58
CA THR A 62 12.53 3.93 8.12
C THR A 62 12.75 4.59 6.77
N ALA A 63 11.82 4.42 5.83
CA ALA A 63 11.88 5.07 4.52
C ALA A 63 11.87 6.61 4.63
N ALA A 64 11.11 7.16 5.58
CA ALA A 64 11.06 8.61 5.82
C ALA A 64 12.42 9.18 6.30
N VAL A 65 13.21 8.40 7.04
CA VAL A 65 14.52 8.85 7.58
C VAL A 65 15.61 8.89 6.52
N ILE A 66 15.53 8.04 5.49
CA ILE A 66 16.58 7.87 4.47
C ILE A 66 16.44 8.91 3.33
N ALA A 67 15.34 9.66 3.29
CA ALA A 67 15.09 10.63 2.23
C ALA A 67 16.12 11.79 2.24
N PRO A 68 16.83 12.04 1.11
CA PRO A 68 17.85 13.09 1.04
C PRO A 68 17.25 14.50 1.03
N SER A 69 15.99 14.64 0.63
CA SER A 69 15.22 15.88 0.69
C SER A 69 13.72 15.57 0.71
N VAL A 70 12.91 16.51 1.21
CA VAL A 70 11.44 16.36 1.27
C VAL A 70 10.82 16.10 -0.11
N PRO A 71 11.13 16.85 -1.18
CA PRO A 71 10.53 16.61 -2.50
C PRO A 71 10.85 15.21 -3.05
N VAL A 72 12.10 14.76 -2.88
CA VAL A 72 12.54 13.42 -3.32
C VAL A 72 11.84 12.34 -2.50
N GLY A 73 11.70 12.53 -1.19
CA GLY A 73 10.97 11.61 -0.32
C GLY A 73 9.50 11.47 -0.72
N ILE A 74 8.81 12.59 -0.97
CA ILE A 74 7.42 12.59 -1.46
C ILE A 74 7.31 11.85 -2.79
N ALA A 75 8.16 12.19 -3.76
CA ALA A 75 8.14 11.55 -5.08
C ALA A 75 8.35 10.03 -4.97
N ALA A 76 9.29 9.59 -4.15
CA ALA A 76 9.56 8.17 -3.92
C ALA A 76 8.37 7.45 -3.28
N ILE A 77 7.76 8.05 -2.25
CA ILE A 77 6.55 7.52 -1.58
C ILE A 77 5.40 7.37 -2.58
N VAL A 78 5.14 8.41 -3.39
CA VAL A 78 4.06 8.41 -4.38
C VAL A 78 4.33 7.37 -5.47
N MET A 79 5.56 7.26 -5.97
CA MET A 79 5.92 6.24 -6.96
C MET A 79 5.79 4.82 -6.39
N LEU A 80 6.21 4.60 -5.14
CA LEU A 80 6.07 3.32 -4.47
C LEU A 80 4.59 2.95 -4.33
N ALA A 81 3.76 3.90 -3.89
CA ALA A 81 2.32 3.74 -3.75
C ALA A 81 1.66 3.39 -5.10
N ALA A 82 1.97 4.13 -6.16
CA ALA A 82 1.47 3.86 -7.51
C ALA A 82 1.91 2.48 -8.03
N SER A 83 3.17 2.10 -7.80
CA SER A 83 3.71 0.80 -8.19
C SER A 83 3.01 -0.34 -7.45
N ALA A 84 2.74 -0.17 -6.15
CA ALA A 84 1.99 -1.14 -5.34
C ALA A 84 0.56 -1.31 -5.86
N PHE A 85 -0.13 -0.22 -6.18
CA PHE A 85 -1.45 -0.28 -6.80
C PHE A 85 -1.44 -1.06 -8.13
N ALA A 86 -0.49 -0.74 -9.03
CA ALA A 86 -0.35 -1.43 -10.30
C ALA A 86 -0.07 -2.93 -10.12
N ALA A 87 0.82 -3.29 -9.19
CA ALA A 87 1.13 -4.67 -8.87
C ALA A 87 -0.10 -5.43 -8.35
N LEU A 88 -0.91 -4.82 -7.47
CA LEU A 88 -2.16 -5.41 -7.00
C LEU A 88 -3.14 -5.65 -8.15
N MET A 89 -3.27 -4.70 -9.08
CA MET A 89 -4.15 -4.87 -10.25
C MET A 89 -3.68 -5.99 -11.18
N LEU A 90 -2.37 -6.07 -11.44
CA LEU A 90 -1.80 -7.18 -12.21
C LEU A 90 -2.03 -8.52 -11.52
N PHE A 91 -1.89 -8.57 -10.20
CA PHE A 91 -2.16 -9.76 -9.40
C PHE A 91 -3.62 -10.22 -9.52
N GLU A 92 -4.59 -9.32 -9.33
CA GLU A 92 -6.01 -9.67 -9.46
C GLU A 92 -6.38 -10.11 -10.88
N LEU A 93 -5.80 -9.45 -11.89
CA LEU A 93 -5.98 -9.86 -13.28
C LEU A 93 -5.42 -11.27 -13.54
N ALA A 94 -4.25 -11.59 -12.98
CA ALA A 94 -3.67 -12.92 -13.08
C ALA A 94 -4.55 -13.96 -12.38
N GLN A 95 -5.01 -13.69 -11.15
CA GLN A 95 -5.92 -14.57 -10.39
C GLN A 95 -7.20 -14.88 -11.17
N ARG A 96 -7.84 -13.87 -11.76
CA ARG A 96 -9.04 -14.07 -12.60
C ARG A 96 -8.75 -14.94 -13.81
N ARG A 97 -7.60 -14.76 -14.47
CA ARG A 97 -7.19 -15.60 -15.61
C ARG A 97 -6.95 -17.06 -15.19
N TYR A 98 -6.39 -17.30 -14.01
CA TYR A 98 -6.22 -18.66 -13.49
C TYR A 98 -7.57 -19.32 -13.19
N ALA A 99 -8.48 -18.61 -12.51
CA ALA A 99 -9.81 -19.13 -12.19
C ALA A 99 -10.67 -19.43 -13.43
N ASN A 100 -10.51 -18.66 -14.51
CA ASN A 100 -11.24 -18.90 -15.77
C ASN A 100 -10.66 -20.06 -16.61
N ARG A 101 -9.46 -20.55 -16.30
CA ARG A 101 -8.81 -21.66 -17.02
C ARG A 101 -9.00 -23.03 -16.36
N SER A 102 -9.49 -23.06 -15.11
CA SER A 102 -9.88 -24.27 -14.38
C SER A 102 -11.34 -24.59 -14.58
#